data_AF-A0A934UGL1-F1
#
_entry.id   AF-A0A934UGL1-F1
#
_cell.length_a   1.000
_cell.length_b   1.000
_cell.length_c   1.000
_cell.angle_alpha   90.00
_cell.angle_beta   90.00
_cell.angle_gamma   90.00
#
_symmetry.space_group_name_H-M   'P 1'
#
loop_
_entity.id
_entity.type
_entity.pdbx_description
1 polymer ?
#
loop_
_entity_poly.entity_id
_entity_poly.type
_entity_poly.pdbx_seq_one_letter_code
_entity_poly.pdbx_strand_id
1 'polypeptide(L)' 'MKLTFAALAAATLTLAACAQPEPTPVYVQPTFDKAGNASCSAGYQLATTEAGATVCAPIS' A
#
# COMPACT_ATOMS: atom_id res chain seq x y z
N MET A 1 41.99 6.16 -5.08
CA MET A 1 40.79 6.68 -5.78
C MET A 1 39.92 5.60 -6.45
N LYS A 2 40.24 4.30 -6.39
CA LYS A 2 39.44 3.24 -7.04
C LYS A 2 38.36 2.62 -6.14
N LEU A 3 38.62 2.57 -4.83
CA LEU A 3 37.73 1.98 -3.81
C LEU A 3 36.48 2.83 -3.52
N THR A 4 36.55 4.13 -3.76
CA THR A 4 35.44 5.08 -3.52
C THR A 4 34.29 4.89 -4.49
N PHE A 5 34.57 4.50 -5.75
CA PHE A 5 33.53 4.27 -6.75
C PHE A 5 32.70 3.01 -6.48
N ALA A 6 33.32 1.97 -5.92
CA ALA A 6 32.62 0.73 -5.57
C ALA A 6 31.62 0.93 -4.41
N ALA A 7 32.00 1.74 -3.42
CA ALA A 7 31.13 2.06 -2.28
C ALA A 7 29.91 2.91 -2.69
N LEU A 8 30.10 3.85 -3.62
CA LEU A 8 29.00 4.65 -4.18
C LEU A 8 28.03 3.81 -5.00
N ALA A 9 28.52 2.85 -5.79
CA ALA A 9 27.67 1.96 -6.56
C ALA A 9 26.84 1.01 -5.67
N ALA A 10 27.41 0.52 -4.56
CA ALA A 10 26.68 -0.31 -3.62
C ALA A 10 25.55 0.46 -2.90
N ALA A 11 25.77 1.74 -2.59
CA ALA A 11 24.79 2.59 -1.92
C ALA A 11 23.60 2.96 -2.81
N THR A 12 23.78 3.05 -4.14
CA THR A 12 22.67 3.34 -5.06
C THR A 12 21.79 2.11 -5.31
N LEU A 13 22.36 0.92 -5.30
CA LEU A 13 21.63 -0.35 -5.44
C LEU A 13 20.69 -0.62 -4.27
N THR A 14 21.08 -0.29 -3.04
CA THR A 14 20.21 -0.47 -1.85
C THR A 14 19.09 0.57 -1.79
N LEU A 15 19.32 1.79 -2.29
CA LEU A 15 18.30 2.82 -2.32
C LEU A 15 17.20 2.54 -3.37
N ALA A 16 17.58 1.94 -4.51
CA ALA A 16 16.63 1.51 -5.54
C ALA A 16 15.70 0.38 -5.05
N ALA A 17 16.16 -0.49 -4.15
CA ALA A 17 15.33 -1.53 -3.55
C ALA A 17 14.26 -0.99 -2.59
N CYS A 18 14.46 0.21 -2.05
CA CYS A 18 13.47 0.89 -1.21
C CYS A 18 12.50 1.77 -2.03
N ALA A 19 12.81 2.04 -3.29
CA ALA A 19 11.96 2.77 -4.23
C ALA A 19 10.96 1.86 -4.96
N GLN A 20 10.74 0.64 -4.43
CA GLN A 20 9.71 -0.24 -4.96
C GLN A 20 8.35 0.47 -4.78
N PRO A 21 7.58 0.71 -5.85
CA PRO A 21 6.26 1.30 -5.72
C PRO A 21 5.47 0.48 -4.71
N GLU A 22 4.99 1.11 -3.65
CA GLU A 22 4.09 0.44 -2.70
C GLU A 22 2.97 -0.19 -3.53
N PRO A 23 2.68 -1.50 -3.33
CA PRO A 23 1.59 -2.13 -4.04
C PRO A 23 0.35 -1.29 -3.77
N THR A 24 -0.20 -0.69 -4.83
CA THR A 24 -1.41 0.12 -4.72
C THR A 24 -2.43 -0.73 -3.98
N PRO A 25 -2.86 -0.33 -2.77
CA PRO A 25 -3.76 -1.15 -1.99
C PRO A 25 -4.98 -1.42 -2.86
N VAL A 26 -5.27 -2.69 -3.13
CA VAL A 26 -6.45 -3.05 -3.91
C VAL A 26 -7.64 -2.79 -3.01
N TYR A 27 -8.15 -1.56 -3.08
CA TYR A 27 -9.33 -1.13 -2.38
C TYR A 27 -10.52 -1.82 -3.01
N VAL A 28 -11.22 -2.63 -2.23
CA VAL A 28 -12.45 -3.30 -2.67
C VAL A 28 -13.63 -2.41 -2.29
N GLN A 29 -14.66 -2.36 -3.14
CA GLN A 29 -15.89 -1.69 -2.75
C GLN A 29 -16.55 -2.45 -1.58
N PRO A 30 -16.96 -1.75 -0.51
CA PRO A 30 -17.71 -2.36 0.57
C PRO A 30 -19.10 -2.76 0.08
N THR A 31 -19.60 -3.85 0.62
CA THR A 31 -21.01 -4.22 0.47
C THR A 31 -21.83 -3.49 1.52
N PHE A 32 -22.98 -2.96 1.13
CA PHE A 32 -23.91 -2.31 2.05
C PHE A 32 -25.10 -3.21 2.30
N ASP A 33 -25.48 -3.39 3.57
CA ASP A 33 -26.74 -4.04 3.90
C ASP A 33 -27.93 -3.08 3.70
N LYS A 34 -29.16 -3.57 3.87
CA LYS A 34 -30.38 -2.75 3.65
C LYS A 34 -30.49 -1.57 4.62
N ALA A 35 -29.84 -1.62 5.77
CA ALA A 35 -29.74 -0.51 6.72
C ALA A 35 -28.59 0.46 6.39
N GLY A 36 -27.78 0.19 5.36
CA GLY A 36 -26.69 1.06 4.92
C GLY A 36 -25.38 0.90 5.69
N ASN A 37 -25.21 -0.17 6.48
CA ASN A 37 -23.93 -0.46 7.11
C ASN A 37 -22.98 -1.05 6.07
N ALA A 38 -21.80 -0.46 5.96
CA ALA A 38 -20.73 -0.98 5.13
C ALA A 38 -20.15 -2.25 5.79
N SER A 39 -19.84 -3.26 4.99
CA SER A 39 -19.18 -4.48 5.43
C SER A 39 -18.16 -4.93 4.39
N CYS A 40 -17.08 -5.54 4.86
CA CYS A 40 -15.96 -6.01 4.05
C CYS A 40 -15.84 -7.52 4.13
N SER A 41 -15.40 -8.13 3.03
CA SER A 41 -15.06 -9.55 2.98
C SER A 41 -13.95 -9.90 3.97
N ALA A 42 -13.91 -11.16 4.42
CA ALA A 42 -12.87 -11.63 5.32
C ALA A 42 -11.47 -11.35 4.76
N GLY A 43 -10.59 -10.77 5.58
CA GLY A 43 -9.27 -10.28 5.15
C GLY A 43 -9.23 -8.80 4.76
N TYR A 44 -10.36 -8.09 4.78
CA TYR A 44 -10.45 -6.65 4.57
C TYR A 44 -11.21 -5.95 5.69
N GLN A 45 -10.79 -4.75 6.05
CA GLN A 45 -11.42 -3.87 7.04
C GLN A 45 -11.92 -2.58 6.37
N LEU A 46 -12.95 -1.97 6.95
CA LEU A 46 -13.43 -0.67 6.51
C LEU A 46 -12.36 0.40 6.77
N ALA A 47 -12.02 1.13 5.73
CA ALA A 47 -11.11 2.27 5.77
C ALA A 47 -11.70 3.42 4.97
N THR A 48 -11.23 4.63 5.25
CA THR A 48 -11.59 5.82 4.50
C THR A 48 -10.37 6.28 3.72
N THR A 49 -10.50 6.42 2.40
CA THR A 49 -9.41 6.97 1.59
C THR A 49 -9.23 8.46 1.87
N GLU A 50 -8.10 9.01 1.44
CA GLU A 50 -7.78 10.45 1.52
C GLU A 50 -8.81 11.32 0.78
N ALA A 51 -9.50 10.74 -0.20
CA ALA A 51 -10.58 11.35 -0.95
C ALA A 51 -11.95 11.25 -0.24
N GLY A 52 -12.01 10.69 0.96
CA GLY A 52 -13.23 10.54 1.76
C GLY A 52 -14.13 9.36 1.33
N ALA A 53 -13.65 8.44 0.50
CA ALA A 53 -14.43 7.27 0.08
C ALA A 53 -14.30 6.14 1.10
N THR A 54 -15.43 5.55 1.49
CA THR A 54 -15.47 4.32 2.28
C THR A 54 -15.06 3.14 1.40
N VAL A 55 -13.97 2.48 1.75
CA VAL A 55 -13.38 1.37 1.02
C VAL A 55 -13.06 0.21 1.96
N CYS A 56 -12.92 -0.99 1.40
CA CYS A 56 -12.35 -2.13 2.10
C CYS A 56 -10.86 -2.20 1.81
N ALA A 57 -10.03 -1.96 2.84
CA ALA A 57 -8.59 -2.10 2.80
C ALA A 57 -8.17 -3.46 3.39
N PRO A 58 -7.12 -4.12 2.86
CA PRO A 58 -6.66 -5.39 3.42
C PRO A 58 -6.23 -5.22 4.88
N ILE A 59 -6.51 -6.23 5.70
CA ILE A 59 -6.07 -6.27 7.10
C ILE A 59 -4.59 -6.62 7.08
N SER A 60 -3.73 -5.66 7.45
CA SER A 60 -2.27 -5.84 7.55
C SER A 60 -1.85 -6.74 8.70
#